data_AF-A0A8H7P1M4-F1
#
_entry.id   AF-A0A8H7P1M4-F1
#
_cell.length_a   1.000
_cell.length_b   1.000
_cell.length_c   1.000
_cell.angle_alpha   90.00
_cell.angle_beta   90.00
_cell.angle_gamma   90.00
#
_symmetry.space_group_name_H-M   'P 1'
#
loop_
_entity.id
_entity.type
_entity.pdbx_description
1 polymer ?
#
loop_
_entity_poly.entity_id
_entity_poly.type
_entity_poly.pdbx_seq_one_letter_code
_entity_poly.pdbx_strand_id
1 'polypeptide(L)'
;MDGATHIVHGKFGGGKATSFDAEMMGLARGVNEALRNLPAHITQLALCSDVGPSQLAAISACSALRTFLAGNPRHRVLLLWVPAHKNIEPSDFVDELAKAALDGVQPDFVSYSMALARVRARMKSKWDRVALDTNNTAYRGRHLWVAIDPPLHGATAKSTWLLRHAGTSNHNTARAARFLTNHFPCGAYRAKFNIPGSHDCLCGGGLETRDHILFHCPYWIRTKAPTTSQRAAPHDHSSHQLRNQRGWFVDDVLEFLRLNPMVSTFGWSEILAEALADRERGQPHSRANARLLAHMVERVFS
;
A
#
# COMPACT_ATOMS: atom_id res chain seq x y z
N MET A 1 8.35 -36.39 -13.26
CA MET A 1 8.36 -36.87 -11.86
C MET A 1 7.50 -35.93 -11.05
N ASP A 2 6.64 -36.44 -10.18
CA ASP A 2 5.92 -35.57 -9.24
C ASP A 2 6.88 -34.96 -8.20
N GLY A 3 6.47 -33.85 -7.57
CA GLY A 3 7.31 -33.14 -6.61
C GLY A 3 7.63 -33.92 -5.34
N ALA A 4 6.77 -34.88 -4.95
CA ALA A 4 6.97 -35.69 -3.75
C ALA A 4 8.08 -36.73 -3.94
N THR A 5 8.08 -37.40 -5.09
CA THR A 5 9.08 -38.41 -5.47
C THR A 5 10.47 -37.77 -5.63
N HIS A 6 10.53 -36.52 -6.12
CA HIS A 6 11.79 -35.80 -6.22
C HIS A 6 12.38 -35.45 -4.84
N ILE A 7 11.56 -35.00 -3.89
CA ILE A 7 12.01 -34.68 -2.52
C ILE A 7 12.60 -35.92 -1.83
N VAL A 8 12.00 -37.10 -2.05
CA VAL A 8 12.44 -38.33 -1.39
C VAL A 8 13.63 -39.00 -2.11
N HIS A 9 13.72 -38.92 -3.45
CA HIS A 9 14.65 -39.75 -4.25
C HIS A 9 15.49 -39.02 -5.33
N GLY A 10 15.32 -37.72 -5.58
CA GLY A 10 16.04 -36.96 -6.63
C GLY A 10 17.52 -36.62 -6.35
N LYS A 11 18.23 -36.03 -7.33
CA LYS A 11 19.59 -35.45 -7.14
C LYS A 11 19.51 -34.17 -6.27
N PHE A 12 20.63 -33.68 -5.73
CA PHE A 12 20.70 -32.39 -5.03
C PHE A 12 20.28 -31.26 -5.99
N GLY A 13 19.05 -30.75 -5.82
CA GLY A 13 18.48 -29.68 -6.62
C GLY A 13 17.01 -29.43 -6.26
N GLY A 14 16.68 -28.22 -5.79
CA GLY A 14 15.31 -27.84 -5.41
C GLY A 14 14.45 -27.32 -6.56
N GLY A 15 15.04 -27.20 -7.76
CA GLY A 15 14.40 -26.55 -8.90
C GLY A 15 14.25 -25.05 -8.65
N LYS A 16 13.16 -24.46 -9.16
CA LYS A 16 12.86 -23.04 -9.00
C LYS A 16 12.08 -22.83 -7.69
N ALA A 17 12.82 -22.67 -6.59
CA ALA A 17 12.26 -22.56 -5.25
C ALA A 17 12.71 -21.27 -4.53
N THR A 18 11.98 -20.83 -3.50
CA THR A 18 12.47 -19.77 -2.61
C THR A 18 13.56 -20.33 -1.68
N SER A 19 14.32 -19.47 -1.00
CA SER A 19 15.34 -19.91 -0.03
C SER A 19 14.72 -20.80 1.06
N PHE A 20 13.58 -20.40 1.62
CA PHE A 20 12.87 -21.18 2.63
C PHE A 20 12.38 -22.54 2.12
N ASP A 21 11.93 -22.61 0.86
CA ASP A 21 11.56 -23.89 0.25
C ASP A 21 12.80 -24.79 0.09
N ALA A 22 13.93 -24.22 -0.34
CA ALA A 22 15.17 -24.96 -0.51
C ALA A 22 15.73 -25.48 0.83
N GLU A 23 15.69 -24.67 1.88
CA GLU A 23 16.05 -25.07 3.26
C GLU A 23 15.21 -26.26 3.72
N MET A 24 13.88 -26.16 3.57
CA MET A 24 12.97 -27.23 3.98
C MET A 24 13.12 -28.50 3.15
N MET A 25 13.41 -28.39 1.85
CA MET A 25 13.73 -29.54 0.99
C MET A 25 15.04 -30.20 1.41
N GLY A 26 16.06 -29.41 1.73
CA GLY A 26 17.34 -29.88 2.26
C GLY A 26 17.16 -30.64 3.57
N LEU A 27 16.38 -30.06 4.51
CA LEU A 27 16.03 -30.72 5.77
C LEU A 27 15.30 -32.04 5.54
N ALA A 28 14.24 -32.04 4.74
CA ALA A 28 13.45 -33.23 4.47
C ALA A 28 14.31 -34.34 3.83
N ARG A 29 15.21 -33.98 2.91
CA ARG A 29 16.12 -34.95 2.32
C ARG A 29 17.13 -35.48 3.33
N GLY A 30 17.76 -34.59 4.11
CA GLY A 30 18.71 -34.95 5.15
C GLY A 30 18.11 -35.93 6.16
N VAL A 31 16.87 -35.69 6.59
CA VAL A 31 16.12 -36.61 7.46
C VAL A 31 15.91 -37.98 6.80
N ASN A 32 15.39 -38.01 5.57
CA ASN A 32 15.08 -39.26 4.89
C ASN A 32 16.34 -40.10 4.60
N GLU A 33 17.46 -39.46 4.25
CA GLU A 33 18.73 -40.16 4.01
C GLU A 33 19.36 -40.64 5.33
N ALA A 34 19.36 -39.81 6.38
CA ALA A 34 19.89 -40.19 7.70
C ALA A 34 19.14 -41.41 8.28
N LEU A 35 17.84 -41.48 8.07
CA LEU A 35 17.01 -42.58 8.58
C LEU A 35 17.07 -43.86 7.72
N ARG A 36 17.50 -43.79 6.46
CA ARG A 36 17.48 -44.93 5.53
C ARG A 36 18.34 -46.11 6.02
N ASN A 37 19.51 -45.82 6.58
CA ASN A 37 20.48 -46.82 7.05
C ASN A 37 20.95 -46.53 8.49
N LEU A 38 20.04 -46.03 9.34
CA LEU A 38 20.41 -45.62 10.70
C LEU A 38 20.83 -46.84 11.55
N PRO A 39 22.04 -46.87 12.12
CA PRO A 39 22.46 -47.96 13.00
C PRO A 39 21.56 -48.06 14.24
N ALA A 40 21.23 -49.29 14.66
CA ALA A 40 20.27 -49.54 15.75
C ALA A 40 20.67 -48.95 17.13
N HIS A 41 21.95 -48.61 17.32
CA HIS A 41 22.43 -47.99 18.56
C HIS A 41 22.21 -46.47 18.60
N ILE A 42 21.93 -45.83 17.46
CA ILE A 42 21.68 -44.39 17.39
C ILE A 42 20.25 -44.13 17.84
N THR A 43 20.12 -43.32 18.90
CA THR A 43 18.83 -42.97 19.50
C THR A 43 18.50 -41.49 19.36
N GLN A 44 19.41 -40.67 18.83
CA GLN A 44 19.22 -39.23 18.75
C GLN A 44 19.53 -38.73 17.34
N LEU A 45 18.67 -37.84 16.84
CA LEU A 45 18.88 -37.11 15.60
C LEU A 45 18.91 -35.61 15.91
N ALA A 46 19.98 -34.93 15.52
CA ALA A 46 20.07 -33.48 15.60
C ALA A 46 19.78 -32.87 14.23
N LEU A 47 18.88 -31.90 14.19
CA LEU A 47 18.44 -31.20 12.98
C LEU A 47 18.77 -29.72 13.13
N CYS A 48 19.52 -29.18 12.17
CA CYS A 48 19.82 -27.76 12.08
C CYS A 48 18.88 -27.14 11.02
N SER A 49 17.93 -26.31 11.44
CA SER A 49 17.00 -25.65 10.51
C SER A 49 16.40 -24.40 11.13
N ASP A 50 16.28 -23.35 10.33
CA ASP A 50 15.27 -22.32 10.55
C ASP A 50 13.92 -22.85 10.04
N VAL A 51 12.85 -22.66 10.81
CA VAL A 51 11.53 -23.19 10.45
C VAL A 51 10.95 -22.33 9.33
N GLY A 52 11.02 -22.83 8.09
CA GLY A 52 10.54 -22.14 6.90
C GLY A 52 9.19 -22.66 6.38
N PRO A 53 8.41 -21.84 5.66
CA PRO A 53 7.19 -22.29 5.02
C PRO A 53 7.51 -23.20 3.82
N SER A 54 7.28 -24.51 3.95
CA SER A 54 7.13 -25.43 2.81
C SER A 54 6.34 -26.67 3.20
N GLN A 55 5.04 -26.70 2.86
CA GLN A 55 4.12 -27.71 3.40
C GLN A 55 4.49 -29.14 2.99
N LEU A 56 4.85 -29.35 1.73
CA LEU A 56 5.15 -30.70 1.22
C LEU A 56 6.44 -31.27 1.81
N ALA A 57 7.51 -30.47 1.87
CA ALA A 57 8.79 -30.87 2.46
C ALA A 57 8.66 -31.09 3.97
N ALA A 58 7.94 -30.21 4.67
CA ALA A 58 7.63 -30.38 6.09
C ALA A 58 6.85 -31.68 6.36
N ILE A 59 5.84 -32.00 5.56
CA ILE A 59 5.08 -33.25 5.70
C ILE A 59 5.98 -34.47 5.48
N SER A 60 6.84 -34.45 4.46
CA SER A 60 7.80 -35.54 4.20
C SER A 60 8.75 -35.76 5.39
N ALA A 61 9.38 -34.69 5.89
CA ALA A 61 10.26 -34.75 7.06
C ALA A 61 9.52 -35.25 8.31
N CYS A 62 8.36 -34.66 8.62
CA CYS A 62 7.55 -35.03 9.78
C CYS A 62 7.07 -36.49 9.70
N SER A 63 6.71 -36.99 8.51
CA SER A 63 6.31 -38.38 8.33
C SER A 63 7.45 -39.33 8.68
N ALA A 64 8.67 -39.07 8.18
CA ALA A 64 9.84 -39.90 8.48
C ALA A 64 10.23 -39.83 9.97
N LEU A 65 10.21 -38.62 10.56
CA LEU A 65 10.53 -38.43 11.98
C LEU A 65 9.49 -39.09 12.90
N ARG A 66 8.20 -39.08 12.54
CA ARG A 66 7.16 -39.78 13.31
C ARG A 66 7.42 -41.28 13.37
N THR A 67 7.76 -41.89 12.24
CA THR A 67 8.12 -43.32 12.20
C THR A 67 9.34 -43.60 13.07
N PHE A 68 10.38 -42.76 12.98
CA PHE A 68 11.56 -42.89 13.83
C PHE A 68 11.20 -42.79 15.33
N LEU A 69 10.50 -41.73 15.73
CA LEU A 69 10.13 -41.49 17.13
C LEU A 69 9.22 -42.58 17.71
N ALA A 70 8.31 -43.14 16.89
CA ALA A 70 7.43 -44.22 17.31
C ALA A 70 8.16 -45.58 17.48
N GLY A 71 9.27 -45.79 16.78
CA GLY A 71 9.99 -47.07 16.77
C GLY A 71 10.68 -47.43 18.09
N ASN A 72 11.01 -46.45 18.94
CA ASN A 72 11.65 -46.71 20.23
C ASN A 72 11.43 -45.53 21.21
N PRO A 73 11.03 -45.78 22.48
CA PRO A 73 10.81 -44.72 23.47
C PRO A 73 12.08 -43.93 23.84
N ARG A 74 13.28 -44.42 23.52
CA ARG A 74 14.55 -43.70 23.67
C ARG A 74 14.85 -42.76 22.51
N HIS A 75 14.13 -42.86 21.39
CA HIS A 75 14.38 -41.99 20.25
C HIS A 75 14.05 -40.53 20.57
N ARG A 76 14.95 -39.62 20.18
CA ARG A 76 14.82 -38.18 20.39
C ARG A 76 15.23 -37.43 19.13
N VAL A 77 14.58 -36.30 18.89
CA VAL A 77 14.94 -35.34 17.85
C VAL A 77 15.27 -34.02 18.53
N LEU A 78 16.46 -33.50 18.27
CA LEU A 78 16.93 -32.21 18.77
C LEU A 78 16.87 -31.20 17.62
N LEU A 79 16.19 -30.08 17.82
CA LEU A 79 16.18 -28.96 16.88
C LEU A 79 17.21 -27.94 17.36
N LEU A 80 18.21 -27.68 16.53
CA LEU A 80 19.30 -26.74 16.81
C LEU A 80 19.21 -25.58 15.84
N TRP A 81 19.31 -24.36 16.39
CA TRP A 81 19.52 -23.18 15.58
C TRP A 81 21.02 -22.93 15.43
N VAL A 82 21.47 -22.67 14.20
CA VAL A 82 22.89 -22.40 13.92
C VAL A 82 23.00 -21.05 13.22
N PRO A 83 23.77 -20.09 13.76
CA PRO A 83 23.93 -18.78 13.15
C PRO A 83 24.74 -18.86 11.86
N ALA A 84 24.28 -18.18 10.81
CA ALA A 84 25.02 -18.03 9.56
C ALA A 84 26.30 -17.20 9.74
N HIS A 85 27.34 -17.53 8.95
CA HIS A 85 28.60 -16.78 8.83
C HIS A 85 29.35 -16.56 10.15
N LYS A 86 29.34 -17.58 11.02
CA LYS A 86 30.09 -17.57 12.30
C LYS A 86 31.31 -18.48 12.29
N ASN A 87 31.79 -18.89 11.11
CA ASN A 87 32.91 -19.81 10.94
C ASN A 87 32.66 -21.15 11.67
N ILE A 88 31.43 -21.68 11.57
CA ILE A 88 31.05 -22.97 12.14
C ILE A 88 31.20 -24.00 11.03
N GLU A 89 32.30 -24.76 11.07
CA GLU A 89 32.75 -25.62 9.97
C GLU A 89 31.64 -26.51 9.37
N PRO A 90 30.81 -27.26 10.13
CA PRO A 90 29.74 -28.05 9.52
C PRO A 90 28.67 -27.22 8.80
N SER A 91 28.38 -26.02 9.31
CA SER A 91 27.42 -25.11 8.69
C SER A 91 27.96 -24.52 7.39
N ASP A 92 29.23 -24.11 7.40
CA ASP A 92 29.89 -23.54 6.22
C ASP A 92 30.05 -24.61 5.13
N PHE A 93 30.35 -25.85 5.51
CA PHE A 93 30.37 -26.99 4.58
C PHE A 93 29.02 -27.23 3.91
N VAL A 94 27.91 -27.18 4.66
CA VAL A 94 26.55 -27.35 4.10
C VAL A 94 26.18 -26.19 3.18
N ASP A 95 26.59 -24.96 3.50
CA ASP A 95 26.38 -23.77 2.65
C ASP A 95 27.11 -23.90 1.30
N GLU A 96 28.37 -24.37 1.31
CA GLU A 96 29.13 -24.63 0.09
C GLU A 96 28.51 -25.76 -0.75
N LEU A 97 28.01 -26.83 -0.12
CA LEU A 97 27.27 -27.88 -0.82
C LEU A 97 25.98 -27.34 -1.45
N ALA A 98 25.25 -26.47 -0.75
CA ALA A 98 24.03 -25.85 -1.26
C ALA A 98 24.32 -24.95 -2.47
N LYS A 99 25.42 -24.19 -2.45
CA LYS A 99 25.88 -23.38 -3.60
C LYS A 99 26.28 -24.25 -4.78
N ALA A 100 27.12 -25.27 -4.55
CA ALA A 100 27.57 -26.19 -5.59
C ALA A 100 26.39 -26.96 -6.22
N ALA A 101 25.32 -27.21 -5.47
CA ALA A 101 24.11 -27.84 -5.99
C ALA A 101 23.43 -27.01 -7.09
N LEU A 102 23.68 -25.70 -7.21
CA LEU A 102 23.12 -24.85 -8.26
C LEU A 102 23.67 -25.20 -9.66
N ASP A 103 24.92 -25.66 -9.72
CA ASP A 103 25.58 -26.06 -10.97
C ASP A 103 25.13 -27.46 -11.45
N GLY A 104 24.44 -28.21 -10.58
CA GLY A 104 23.86 -29.51 -10.89
C GLY A 104 22.61 -29.43 -11.77
N VAL A 105 22.20 -30.59 -12.31
CA VAL A 105 20.94 -30.73 -13.03
C VAL A 105 19.78 -30.43 -12.08
N GLN A 106 19.09 -29.32 -12.33
CA GLN A 106 17.92 -28.93 -11.56
C GLN A 106 16.65 -29.63 -12.08
N PRO A 107 15.74 -30.08 -11.20
CA PRO A 107 14.43 -30.54 -11.64
C PRO A 107 13.67 -29.39 -12.29
N ASP A 108 12.90 -29.70 -13.34
CA ASP A 108 11.93 -28.77 -13.90
C ASP A 108 10.68 -28.70 -13.02
N PHE A 109 10.87 -28.11 -11.85
CA PHE A 109 9.87 -27.92 -10.82
C PHE A 109 9.89 -26.45 -10.37
N VAL A 110 8.72 -25.91 -10.05
CA VAL A 110 8.56 -24.58 -9.46
C VAL A 110 7.73 -24.72 -8.19
N SER A 111 8.28 -24.28 -7.05
CA SER A 111 7.51 -24.22 -5.82
C SER A 111 6.34 -23.23 -5.95
N TYR A 112 5.25 -23.47 -5.22
CA TYR A 112 4.11 -22.55 -5.18
C TYR A 112 4.54 -21.14 -4.73
N SER A 113 5.37 -21.05 -3.69
CA SER A 113 5.89 -19.80 -3.15
C SER A 113 6.68 -19.01 -4.21
N MET A 114 7.54 -19.68 -4.99
CA MET A 114 8.28 -19.05 -6.10
C MET A 114 7.34 -18.61 -7.23
N ALA A 115 6.35 -19.45 -7.60
CA ALA A 115 5.36 -19.09 -8.60
C ALA A 115 4.59 -17.83 -8.19
N LEU A 116 4.12 -17.79 -6.94
CA LEU A 116 3.41 -16.64 -6.37
C LEU A 116 4.31 -15.40 -6.30
N ALA A 117 5.57 -15.54 -5.89
CA ALA A 117 6.54 -14.45 -5.86
C ALA A 117 6.76 -13.86 -7.26
N ARG A 118 6.90 -14.70 -8.29
CA ARG A 118 7.02 -14.26 -9.69
C ARG A 118 5.78 -13.54 -10.19
N VAL A 119 4.59 -14.06 -9.89
CA VAL A 119 3.32 -13.40 -10.26
C VAL A 119 3.22 -12.03 -9.58
N ARG A 120 3.50 -11.95 -8.28
CA ARG A 120 3.51 -10.69 -7.53
C ARG A 120 4.51 -9.69 -8.11
N ALA A 121 5.72 -10.13 -8.44
CA ALA A 121 6.73 -9.29 -9.07
C ALA A 121 6.26 -8.74 -10.44
N ARG A 122 5.67 -9.60 -11.28
CA ARG A 122 5.12 -9.18 -12.60
C ARG A 122 3.95 -8.21 -12.45
N MET A 123 3.02 -8.48 -11.53
CA MET A 123 1.90 -7.58 -11.24
C MET A 123 2.41 -6.23 -10.75
N LYS A 124 3.41 -6.23 -9.87
CA LYS A 124 4.09 -5.02 -9.38
C LYS A 124 4.73 -4.22 -10.52
N SER A 125 5.56 -4.84 -11.35
CA SER A 125 6.18 -4.12 -12.48
C SER A 125 5.15 -3.54 -13.45
N LYS A 126 4.04 -4.26 -13.68
CA LYS A 126 2.93 -3.73 -14.49
C LYS A 126 2.26 -2.53 -13.83
N TRP A 127 2.01 -2.61 -12.53
CA TRP A 127 1.48 -1.51 -11.73
C TRP A 127 2.38 -0.28 -11.83
N ASP A 128 3.69 -0.46 -11.67
CA ASP A 128 4.66 0.64 -11.65
C ASP A 128 4.69 1.39 -12.95
N ARG A 129 4.65 0.67 -14.07
CA ARG A 129 4.59 1.28 -15.39
C ARG A 129 3.35 2.17 -15.54
N VAL A 130 2.19 1.70 -15.09
CA VAL A 130 0.93 2.45 -15.20
C VAL A 130 0.88 3.60 -14.19
N ALA A 131 1.37 3.38 -12.98
CA ALA A 131 1.39 4.36 -11.92
C ALA A 131 2.40 5.49 -12.18
N LEU A 132 3.52 5.22 -12.85
CA LEU A 132 4.57 6.21 -13.18
C LEU A 132 4.32 6.93 -14.50
N ASP A 133 3.49 6.38 -15.39
CA ASP A 133 3.15 7.02 -16.66
C ASP A 133 2.32 8.29 -16.43
N THR A 134 2.95 9.44 -16.64
CA THR A 134 2.36 10.78 -16.51
C THR A 134 1.26 11.04 -17.54
N ASN A 135 1.24 10.30 -18.64
CA ASN A 135 0.24 10.44 -19.70
C ASN A 135 -0.96 9.51 -19.50
N ASN A 136 -0.91 8.57 -18.54
CA ASN A 136 -2.01 7.64 -18.26
C ASN A 136 -3.10 8.27 -17.39
N THR A 137 -3.82 9.23 -17.98
CA THR A 137 -4.89 9.99 -17.31
C THR A 137 -6.11 9.16 -16.95
N ALA A 138 -6.34 8.03 -17.64
CA ALA A 138 -7.40 7.08 -17.31
C ALA A 138 -7.16 6.40 -15.95
N TYR A 139 -5.89 6.16 -15.61
CA TYR A 139 -5.51 5.45 -14.40
C TYR A 139 -5.18 6.37 -13.23
N ARG A 140 -4.37 7.41 -13.44
CA ARG A 140 -4.09 8.42 -12.40
C ARG A 140 -5.31 9.27 -12.08
N GLY A 141 -6.31 9.26 -12.97
CA GLY A 141 -7.45 10.15 -12.92
C GLY A 141 -7.06 11.56 -13.34
N ARG A 142 -7.95 12.25 -14.08
CA ARG A 142 -7.76 13.65 -14.51
C ARG A 142 -7.70 14.64 -13.34
N HIS A 143 -8.06 14.19 -12.14
CA HIS A 143 -8.27 15.04 -10.97
C HIS A 143 -7.32 14.78 -9.82
N LEU A 144 -6.47 13.76 -9.86
CA LEU A 144 -5.52 13.52 -8.78
C LEU A 144 -4.51 14.67 -8.73
N TRP A 145 -4.46 15.39 -7.62
CA TRP A 145 -3.32 16.23 -7.30
C TRP A 145 -2.21 15.27 -6.89
N VAL A 146 -1.33 14.97 -7.85
CA VAL A 146 -0.27 13.98 -7.70
C VAL A 146 0.61 14.42 -6.53
N ALA A 147 0.52 13.70 -5.42
CA ALA A 147 1.58 13.70 -4.42
C ALA A 147 2.87 13.30 -5.13
N ILE A 148 3.98 13.95 -4.77
CA ILE A 148 5.35 13.62 -5.16
C ILE A 148 5.77 12.27 -4.52
N ASP A 149 4.80 11.39 -4.30
CA ASP A 149 5.05 10.12 -3.65
C ASP A 149 5.65 9.16 -4.67
N PRO A 150 6.77 8.49 -4.31
CA PRO A 150 7.20 7.34 -5.06
C PRO A 150 6.03 6.35 -5.15
N PRO A 151 5.95 5.57 -6.24
CA PRO A 151 4.90 4.56 -6.40
C PRO A 151 4.82 3.74 -5.11
N LEU A 152 3.60 3.52 -4.61
CA LEU A 152 3.12 3.05 -3.27
C LEU A 152 3.79 1.79 -2.66
N HIS A 153 5.05 1.52 -2.96
CA HIS A 153 5.85 0.42 -2.51
C HIS A 153 6.30 0.62 -1.07
N GLY A 154 6.01 -0.38 -0.23
CA GLY A 154 6.42 -0.32 1.17
C GLY A 154 5.78 0.86 1.91
N ALA A 155 4.60 1.30 1.45
CA ALA A 155 3.75 2.31 2.08
C ALA A 155 3.32 1.84 3.47
N THR A 156 4.19 2.03 4.47
CA THR A 156 3.77 2.12 5.87
C THR A 156 3.13 3.48 6.09
N ALA A 157 2.43 3.67 7.21
CA ALA A 157 1.87 4.99 7.57
C ALA A 157 2.90 6.14 7.53
N LYS A 158 4.21 5.84 7.53
CA LYS A 158 5.31 6.80 7.48
C LYS A 158 5.89 7.07 6.08
N SER A 159 5.57 6.27 5.05
CA SER A 159 6.29 6.32 3.77
C SER A 159 5.50 6.84 2.57
N THR A 160 4.23 7.21 2.75
CA THR A 160 3.51 8.05 1.77
C THR A 160 3.32 9.43 2.36
N TRP A 161 3.50 10.47 1.58
CA TRP A 161 3.27 11.87 1.92
C TRP A 161 1.85 12.06 2.51
N LEU A 162 0.83 11.46 1.89
CA LEU A 162 -0.54 11.57 2.41
C LEU A 162 -0.68 11.00 3.82
N LEU A 163 -0.19 9.77 4.06
CA LEU A 163 -0.26 9.16 5.39
C LEU A 163 0.67 9.86 6.40
N ARG A 164 1.80 10.41 5.97
CA ARG A 164 2.68 11.21 6.83
C ARG A 164 1.98 12.47 7.35
N HIS A 165 1.19 13.14 6.51
CA HIS A 165 0.60 14.44 6.86
C HIS A 165 -0.87 14.39 7.30
N ALA A 166 -1.61 13.32 6.98
CA ALA A 166 -3.01 13.14 7.34
C ALA A 166 -3.32 11.77 7.98
N GLY A 167 -2.39 10.80 7.94
CA GLY A 167 -2.57 9.41 8.38
C GLY A 167 -2.70 9.19 9.88
N THR A 168 -2.47 10.21 10.72
CA THR A 168 -2.74 10.15 12.16
C THR A 168 -4.24 10.17 12.49
N SER A 169 -5.10 10.45 11.50
CA SER A 169 -6.55 10.43 11.65
C SER A 169 -7.23 9.87 10.40
N ASN A 170 -8.07 8.85 10.60
CA ASN A 170 -8.90 8.29 9.53
C ASN A 170 -9.78 9.36 8.87
N HIS A 171 -10.33 10.27 9.68
CA HIS A 171 -11.14 11.37 9.20
C HIS A 171 -10.35 12.31 8.28
N ASN A 172 -9.16 12.74 8.71
CA ASN A 172 -8.31 13.64 7.92
C ASN A 172 -7.80 12.97 6.65
N THR A 173 -7.42 11.69 6.72
CA THR A 173 -7.00 10.90 5.54
C THR A 173 -8.14 10.78 4.54
N ALA A 174 -9.33 10.41 4.99
CA ALA A 174 -10.49 10.28 4.12
C ALA A 174 -10.90 11.62 3.50
N ARG A 175 -10.81 12.71 4.25
CA ARG A 175 -11.07 14.06 3.73
C ARG A 175 -10.06 14.46 2.67
N ALA A 176 -8.77 14.31 2.95
CA ALA A 176 -7.70 14.64 2.02
C ALA A 176 -7.79 13.78 0.75
N ALA A 177 -7.99 12.47 0.87
CA ALA A 177 -8.19 11.58 -0.27
C ALA A 177 -9.37 12.00 -1.15
N ARG A 178 -10.53 12.29 -0.54
CA ARG A 178 -11.73 12.76 -1.26
C ARG A 178 -11.47 14.07 -1.99
N PHE A 179 -10.83 15.05 -1.33
CA PHE A 179 -10.55 16.34 -1.95
C PHE A 179 -9.51 16.25 -3.08
N LEU A 180 -8.38 15.55 -2.84
CA LEU A 180 -7.31 15.35 -3.81
C LEU A 180 -7.76 14.57 -5.04
N THR A 181 -8.73 13.67 -4.89
CA THR A 181 -9.31 12.91 -6.01
C THR A 181 -10.54 13.56 -6.63
N ASN A 182 -10.98 14.72 -6.14
CA ASN A 182 -12.24 15.38 -6.55
C ASN A 182 -13.50 14.52 -6.34
N HIS A 183 -13.50 13.70 -5.28
CA HIS A 183 -14.63 12.88 -4.80
C HIS A 183 -15.14 13.42 -3.46
N PHE A 184 -15.33 14.74 -3.37
CA PHE A 184 -15.87 15.38 -2.18
C PHE A 184 -17.20 16.08 -2.51
N PRO A 185 -18.05 16.33 -1.51
CA PRO A 185 -19.38 16.92 -1.65
C PRO A 185 -19.40 18.37 -2.19
N CYS A 186 -19.14 18.57 -3.47
CA CYS A 186 -19.29 19.86 -4.17
C CYS A 186 -20.29 19.77 -5.33
N GLY A 187 -20.67 20.91 -5.89
CA GLY A 187 -21.60 20.98 -7.01
C GLY A 187 -21.20 20.13 -8.23
N ALA A 188 -19.92 20.11 -8.59
CA ALA A 188 -19.41 19.26 -9.67
C ALA A 188 -19.52 17.76 -9.36
N TYR A 189 -19.36 17.38 -8.09
CA TYR A 189 -19.58 16.00 -7.64
C TYR A 189 -21.07 15.63 -7.72
N ARG A 190 -21.96 16.51 -7.29
CA ARG A 190 -23.42 16.31 -7.40
C ARG A 190 -23.84 16.11 -8.86
N ALA A 191 -23.38 16.98 -9.76
CA ALA A 191 -23.67 16.88 -11.18
C ALA A 191 -23.17 15.57 -11.80
N LYS A 192 -21.95 15.13 -11.43
CA LYS A 192 -21.36 13.88 -11.92
C LYS A 192 -22.16 12.64 -11.49
N PHE A 193 -22.70 12.64 -10.28
CA PHE A 193 -23.36 11.48 -9.67
C PHE A 193 -24.89 11.61 -9.60
N ASN A 194 -25.48 12.60 -10.26
CA ASN A 194 -26.92 12.90 -10.26
C ASN A 194 -27.51 13.01 -8.83
N ILE A 195 -26.78 13.65 -7.92
CA ILE A 195 -27.23 13.86 -6.54
C ILE A 195 -28.05 15.16 -6.48
N PRO A 196 -29.27 15.16 -5.90
CA PRO A 196 -30.09 16.35 -5.76
C PRO A 196 -29.41 17.50 -5.00
N GLY A 197 -29.77 18.74 -5.33
CA GLY A 197 -29.32 19.97 -4.68
C GLY A 197 -28.64 20.95 -5.63
N SER A 198 -28.20 22.11 -5.11
CA SER A 198 -27.50 23.11 -5.94
C SER A 198 -26.18 22.54 -6.49
N HIS A 199 -25.92 22.80 -7.78
CA HIS A 199 -24.65 22.56 -8.43
C HIS A 199 -23.77 23.83 -8.46
N ASP A 200 -24.39 25.00 -8.39
CA ASP A 200 -23.66 26.26 -8.45
C ASP A 200 -23.18 26.69 -7.06
N CYS A 201 -22.03 27.36 -7.05
CA CYS A 201 -21.49 27.95 -5.84
C CYS A 201 -22.29 29.18 -5.45
N LEU A 202 -22.59 29.30 -4.16
CA LEU A 202 -23.37 30.39 -3.61
C LEU A 202 -22.69 31.77 -3.69
N CYS A 203 -21.40 31.83 -4.07
CA CYS A 203 -20.74 33.10 -4.35
C CYS A 203 -21.09 33.68 -5.75
N GLY A 204 -21.93 33.00 -6.52
CA GLY A 204 -22.30 33.41 -7.88
C GLY A 204 -21.26 33.05 -8.96
N GLY A 205 -20.25 32.23 -8.63
CA GLY A 205 -19.18 31.84 -9.56
C GLY A 205 -19.54 30.73 -10.56
N GLY A 206 -20.83 30.37 -10.69
CA GLY A 206 -21.29 29.23 -11.48
C GLY A 206 -21.00 27.89 -10.81
N LEU A 207 -20.77 26.84 -11.61
CA LEU A 207 -20.58 25.47 -11.14
C LEU A 207 -19.50 25.37 -10.05
N GLU A 208 -19.87 24.84 -8.88
CA GLU A 208 -18.95 24.66 -7.76
C GLU A 208 -17.98 23.51 -8.03
N THR A 209 -16.79 23.86 -8.52
CA THR A 209 -15.69 22.93 -8.74
C THR A 209 -14.63 23.05 -7.66
N ARG A 210 -13.77 22.03 -7.52
CA ARG A 210 -12.57 22.13 -6.66
C ARG A 210 -11.68 23.31 -7.02
N ASP A 211 -11.50 23.58 -8.31
CA ASP A 211 -10.66 24.70 -8.76
C ASP A 211 -11.30 26.04 -8.40
N HIS A 212 -12.63 26.16 -8.51
CA HIS A 212 -13.36 27.31 -7.99
C HIS A 212 -13.15 27.47 -6.46
N ILE A 213 -13.35 26.41 -5.69
CA ILE A 213 -13.16 26.39 -4.22
C ILE A 213 -11.74 26.79 -3.81
N LEU A 214 -10.71 26.32 -4.53
CA LEU A 214 -9.30 26.58 -4.20
C LEU A 214 -8.81 27.94 -4.67
N PHE A 215 -9.32 28.48 -5.78
CA PHE A 215 -8.68 29.61 -6.44
C PHE A 215 -9.57 30.84 -6.61
N HIS A 216 -10.89 30.69 -6.56
CA HIS A 216 -11.81 31.76 -7.00
C HIS A 216 -12.86 32.11 -5.95
N CYS A 217 -13.35 31.14 -5.19
CA CYS A 217 -14.42 31.34 -4.22
C CYS A 217 -13.94 32.21 -3.04
N PRO A 218 -14.64 33.29 -2.68
CA PRO A 218 -14.23 34.22 -1.61
C PRO A 218 -14.57 33.72 -0.20
N TYR A 219 -15.34 32.63 -0.06
CA TYR A 219 -15.83 32.16 1.23
C TYR A 219 -14.90 31.17 1.95
N TRP A 220 -13.72 30.88 1.40
CA TRP A 220 -12.79 29.92 1.98
C TRP A 220 -11.50 30.59 2.45
N ILE A 221 -11.02 30.20 3.63
CA ILE A 221 -9.77 30.71 4.19
C ILE A 221 -8.58 30.15 3.40
N ARG A 222 -7.63 31.01 3.06
CA ARG A 222 -6.37 30.63 2.40
C ARG A 222 -5.23 31.46 2.99
N THR A 223 -4.10 30.83 3.28
CA THR A 223 -2.85 31.50 3.66
C THR A 223 -2.03 31.92 2.45
N LYS A 224 -2.29 31.30 1.31
CA LYS A 224 -1.63 31.56 0.03
C LYS A 224 -2.58 32.20 -0.96
N ALA A 225 -2.18 33.33 -1.54
CA ALA A 225 -2.93 33.97 -2.62
C ALA A 225 -2.94 33.05 -3.87
N PRO A 226 -4.08 32.89 -4.56
CA PRO A 226 -4.12 32.20 -5.85
C PRO A 226 -3.27 32.96 -6.87
N THR A 227 -2.41 32.27 -7.62
CA THR A 227 -1.72 32.91 -8.75
C THR A 227 -2.71 33.09 -9.90
N THR A 228 -3.01 34.34 -10.23
CA THR A 228 -3.84 34.76 -11.37
C THR A 228 -3.08 34.54 -12.67
N SER A 229 -2.91 33.30 -13.13
CA SER A 229 -2.47 33.10 -14.52
C SER A 229 -3.67 33.39 -15.43
N GLN A 230 -3.59 34.47 -16.22
CA GLN A 230 -4.61 34.92 -17.18
C GLN A 230 -4.87 33.93 -18.34
N ARG A 231 -4.31 32.72 -18.31
CA ARG A 231 -4.48 31.69 -19.33
C ARG A 231 -5.29 30.51 -18.79
N ALA A 232 -6.54 30.76 -18.41
CA ALA A 232 -7.51 29.68 -18.24
C ALA A 232 -8.21 29.45 -19.58
N ALA A 233 -7.65 28.55 -20.41
CA ALA A 233 -8.37 28.04 -21.57
C ALA A 233 -9.57 27.19 -21.09
N PRO A 234 -10.70 27.18 -21.85
CA PRO A 234 -11.90 26.47 -21.45
C PRO A 234 -11.65 24.97 -21.47
N HIS A 235 -11.88 24.31 -20.33
CA HIS A 235 -12.23 22.90 -20.14
C HIS A 235 -11.49 21.78 -20.89
N ASP A 236 -10.41 22.07 -21.62
CA ASP A 236 -9.79 21.10 -22.51
C ASP A 236 -8.42 20.62 -22.00
N HIS A 237 -8.40 19.33 -21.67
CA HIS A 237 -7.25 18.42 -21.74
C HIS A 237 -5.83 18.91 -21.39
N SER A 238 -5.59 19.55 -20.23
CA SER A 238 -4.27 19.48 -19.56
C SER A 238 -4.32 19.87 -18.07
N SER A 239 -5.21 19.25 -17.30
CA SER A 239 -5.38 19.52 -15.87
C SER A 239 -4.11 19.33 -15.02
N HIS A 240 -3.09 18.61 -15.51
CA HIS A 240 -1.78 18.49 -14.85
C HIS A 240 -0.88 19.72 -15.10
N GLN A 241 -0.87 20.28 -16.31
CA GLN A 241 -0.06 21.46 -16.64
C GLN A 241 -0.62 22.74 -15.98
N LEU A 242 -1.96 22.89 -15.95
CA LEU A 242 -2.62 24.02 -15.28
C LEU A 242 -2.39 24.08 -13.76
N ARG A 243 -2.12 22.95 -13.09
CA ARG A 243 -1.97 22.89 -11.62
C ARG A 243 -0.57 23.29 -11.15
N ASN A 244 0.48 22.81 -11.80
CA ASN A 244 1.84 23.29 -11.55
C ASN A 244 2.01 24.78 -11.92
N GLN A 245 1.29 25.26 -12.94
CA GLN A 245 1.30 26.66 -13.36
C GLN A 245 0.62 27.62 -12.37
N ARG A 246 -0.21 27.11 -11.44
CA ARG A 246 -0.85 27.90 -10.38
C ARG A 246 -0.06 27.90 -9.08
N GLY A 247 1.17 27.36 -9.05
CA GLY A 247 2.08 27.47 -7.91
C GLY A 247 1.59 26.86 -6.59
N TRP A 248 0.50 26.09 -6.58
CA TRP A 248 -0.03 25.39 -5.41
C TRP A 248 0.48 23.94 -5.39
N PHE A 249 1.06 23.54 -4.26
CA PHE A 249 1.55 22.21 -3.97
C PHE A 249 0.57 21.44 -3.08
N VAL A 250 0.82 20.14 -2.89
CA VAL A 250 -0.09 19.30 -2.08
C VAL A 250 -0.10 19.74 -0.61
N ASP A 251 1.02 20.29 -0.10
CA ASP A 251 1.09 20.88 1.24
C ASP A 251 0.10 22.04 1.41
N ASP A 252 0.01 22.92 0.40
CA ASP A 252 -0.95 24.04 0.40
C ASP A 252 -2.41 23.53 0.46
N VAL A 253 -2.70 22.40 -0.18
CA VAL A 253 -4.03 21.77 -0.12
C VAL A 253 -4.32 21.21 1.28
N LEU A 254 -3.35 20.59 1.95
CA LEU A 254 -3.58 20.09 3.31
C LEU A 254 -3.75 21.23 4.30
N GLU A 255 -2.97 22.29 4.17
CA GLU A 255 -3.14 23.50 4.97
C GLU A 255 -4.54 24.09 4.76
N PHE A 256 -4.98 24.23 3.51
CA PHE A 256 -6.35 24.61 3.18
C PHE A 256 -7.41 23.72 3.85
N LEU A 257 -7.25 22.39 3.82
CA LEU A 257 -8.17 21.45 4.46
C LEU A 257 -8.16 21.53 6.00
N ARG A 258 -7.04 21.92 6.61
CA ARG A 258 -6.94 22.15 8.06
C ARG A 258 -7.67 23.42 8.48
N LEU A 259 -7.51 24.48 7.70
CA LEU A 259 -8.17 25.77 7.93
C LEU A 259 -9.68 25.68 7.67
N ASN A 260 -10.10 24.87 6.70
CA ASN A 260 -11.48 24.74 6.25
C ASN A 260 -12.03 23.32 6.52
N PRO A 261 -12.35 22.95 7.77
CA PRO A 261 -12.70 21.57 8.09
C PRO A 261 -13.98 21.07 7.40
N MET A 262 -14.85 21.98 6.94
CA MET A 262 -16.12 21.68 6.28
C MET A 262 -16.04 21.62 4.75
N VAL A 263 -14.89 21.87 4.12
CA VAL A 263 -14.74 21.92 2.64
C VAL A 263 -14.94 20.59 1.90
N SER A 264 -15.31 19.55 2.64
CA SER A 264 -15.55 18.20 2.14
C SER A 264 -16.82 17.59 2.74
N THR A 265 -17.72 18.44 3.23
CA THR A 265 -19.01 18.05 3.79
C THR A 265 -20.12 18.85 3.11
N PHE A 266 -21.32 18.28 3.04
CA PHE A 266 -22.49 19.04 2.57
C PHE A 266 -22.89 20.17 3.53
N GLY A 267 -22.48 20.07 4.81
CA GLY A 267 -22.83 21.04 5.85
C GLY A 267 -22.31 22.46 5.59
N TRP A 268 -21.22 22.64 4.84
CA TRP A 268 -20.78 23.99 4.47
C TRP A 268 -21.77 24.69 3.56
N SER A 269 -22.18 24.03 2.47
CA SER A 269 -23.11 24.59 1.51
C SER A 269 -24.47 24.89 2.16
N GLU A 270 -24.89 24.06 3.11
CA GLU A 270 -26.11 24.29 3.90
C GLU A 270 -26.00 25.53 4.80
N ILE A 271 -24.91 25.68 5.55
CA ILE A 271 -24.66 26.85 6.40
C ILE A 271 -24.61 28.13 5.58
N LEU A 272 -23.94 28.09 4.42
CA LEU A 272 -23.83 29.26 3.54
C LEU A 272 -25.19 29.63 2.93
N ALA A 273 -26.01 28.65 2.54
CA ALA A 273 -27.36 28.89 2.03
C ALA A 273 -28.27 29.50 3.10
N GLU A 274 -28.23 28.96 4.32
CA GLU A 274 -29.00 29.47 5.46
C GLU A 274 -28.58 30.90 5.83
N ALA A 275 -27.26 31.17 5.88
CA ALA A 275 -26.74 32.49 6.20
C ALA A 275 -27.14 33.56 5.17
N LEU A 276 -27.12 33.23 3.87
CA LEU A 276 -27.57 34.12 2.81
C LEU A 276 -29.07 34.40 2.91
N ALA A 277 -29.88 33.36 3.10
CA ALA A 277 -31.33 33.51 3.25
C ALA A 277 -31.69 34.32 4.52
N ASP A 278 -30.95 34.18 5.61
CA ASP A 278 -31.12 34.98 6.82
C ASP A 278 -30.81 36.47 6.57
N ARG A 279 -29.77 36.78 5.78
CA ARG A 279 -29.45 38.17 5.40
C ARG A 279 -30.56 38.79 4.54
N GLU A 280 -31.09 38.04 3.58
CA GLU A 280 -32.23 38.49 2.75
C GLU A 280 -33.47 38.76 3.60
N ARG A 281 -33.68 37.99 4.67
CA ARG A 281 -34.74 38.21 5.67
C ARG A 281 -34.44 39.34 6.67
N GLY A 282 -33.32 40.04 6.55
CA GLY A 282 -32.93 41.10 7.48
C GLY A 282 -32.51 40.58 8.86
N GLN A 283 -32.01 39.34 8.95
CA GLN A 283 -31.53 38.70 10.18
C GLN A 283 -30.00 38.51 10.17
N PRO A 284 -29.21 39.59 10.23
CA PRO A 284 -27.74 39.52 10.09
C PRO A 284 -27.05 38.81 11.27
N HIS A 285 -27.72 38.69 12.43
CA HIS A 285 -27.19 38.07 13.66
C HIS A 285 -27.65 36.61 13.87
N SER A 286 -28.03 35.91 12.79
CA SER A 286 -28.46 34.52 12.89
C SER A 286 -27.32 33.57 13.25
N ARG A 287 -27.66 32.36 13.73
CA ARG A 287 -26.70 31.29 14.01
C ARG A 287 -25.90 30.89 12.77
N ALA A 288 -26.53 30.89 11.59
CA ALA A 288 -25.85 30.58 10.34
C ALA A 288 -24.84 31.66 9.96
N ASN A 289 -25.20 32.94 10.13
CA ASN A 289 -24.30 34.06 9.93
C ASN A 289 -23.12 34.05 10.92
N ALA A 290 -23.37 33.73 12.19
CA ALA A 290 -22.32 33.56 13.19
C ALA A 290 -21.37 32.40 12.84
N ARG A 291 -21.90 31.26 12.37
CA ARG A 291 -21.09 30.12 11.89
C ARG A 291 -20.26 30.50 10.66
N LEU A 292 -20.86 31.19 9.70
CA LEU A 292 -20.17 31.69 8.51
C LEU A 292 -19.05 32.65 8.90
N LEU A 293 -19.30 33.61 9.79
CA LEU A 293 -18.30 34.56 10.28
C LEU A 293 -17.17 33.87 11.06
N ALA A 294 -17.50 32.95 11.98
CA ALA A 294 -16.49 32.15 12.69
C ALA A 294 -15.62 31.35 11.72
N HIS A 295 -16.20 30.87 10.62
CA HIS A 295 -15.45 30.19 9.57
C HIS A 295 -14.63 31.12 8.66
N MET A 296 -14.92 32.41 8.56
CA MET A 296 -14.18 33.36 7.71
C MET A 296 -13.17 34.22 8.48
N VAL A 297 -13.44 34.55 9.75
CA VAL A 297 -12.74 35.60 10.51
C VAL A 297 -11.88 35.04 11.65
N GLU A 298 -12.34 34.03 12.39
CA GLU A 298 -11.70 33.62 13.66
C GLU A 298 -10.42 32.77 13.51
N ARG A 299 -9.97 32.44 12.28
CA ARG A 299 -8.77 31.61 12.08
C ARG A 299 -7.62 32.32 11.37
N VAL A 300 -7.70 33.64 11.24
CA VAL A 300 -6.59 34.49 10.77
C VAL A 300 -5.56 34.75 11.90
N PHE A 301 -5.87 34.39 13.15
CA PHE A 301 -5.03 34.65 14.33
C PHE A 301 -4.74 33.39 15.17
N SER A 302 -4.30 32.29 14.54
CA SER A 302 -3.75 31.13 15.25
C SER A 302 -2.57 30.53 14.51
#